data_AF-A0A2I0UMV5-F1
#
_entry.id   AF-A0A2I0UMV5-F1
#
_cell.length_a   1.000
_cell.length_b   1.000
_cell.length_c   1.000
_cell.angle_alpha   90.00
_cell.angle_beta   90.00
_cell.angle_gamma   90.00
#
_symmetry.space_group_name_H-M   'P 1'
#
loop_
_entity.id
_entity.type
_entity.pdbx_description
1 polymer ?
#
loop_
_entity_poly.entity_id
_entity_poly.type
_entity_poly.pdbx_seq_one_letter_code
_entity_poly.pdbx_strand_id
1 'polypeptide(L)'
;MSEDLLVKLKGKKETHRHWEQGQVSWEEYRDIAWLCRDGVRKAKVQLELNLARDTKNNEKGFYRYVSEKRKVKESIPPLMNTTGKLVKMDKEKSEVLNIFLHQFTLAISLPTPLEKTNSKAGTVRARFLTL
;
A
#
# COMPACT_ATOMS: atom_id res chain seq x y z
N MET A 1 -15.92 -19.07 -0.43
CA MET A 1 -16.48 -17.79 0.10
C MET A 1 -17.98 -17.95 0.17
N SER A 2 -18.63 -17.51 1.24
CA SER A 2 -20.09 -17.54 1.35
C SER A 2 -20.74 -16.42 0.53
N GLU A 3 -21.96 -16.64 0.08
CA GLU A 3 -22.77 -15.61 -0.61
C GLU A 3 -22.98 -14.38 0.29
N ASP A 4 -23.21 -14.60 1.58
CA ASP A 4 -23.32 -13.53 2.59
C ASP A 4 -22.09 -12.61 2.62
N LEU A 5 -20.88 -13.16 2.53
CA LEU A 5 -19.66 -12.36 2.52
C LEU A 5 -19.56 -11.52 1.23
N LEU A 6 -20.01 -12.05 0.10
CA LEU A 6 -20.05 -11.31 -1.17
C LEU A 6 -21.04 -10.15 -1.10
N VAL A 7 -22.21 -10.36 -0.51
CA VAL A 7 -23.20 -9.30 -0.27
C VAL A 7 -22.61 -8.20 0.61
N LYS A 8 -21.94 -8.56 1.71
CA LYS A 8 -21.26 -7.59 2.60
C LYS A 8 -20.19 -6.77 1.86
N LEU A 9 -19.38 -7.43 1.03
CA LEU A 9 -18.35 -6.75 0.23
C LEU A 9 -18.95 -5.77 -0.79
N LYS A 10 -20.06 -6.13 -1.43
CA LYS A 10 -20.82 -5.21 -2.30
C LYS A 10 -21.38 -4.04 -1.51
N GLY A 11 -21.98 -4.31 -0.34
CA GLY A 11 -22.49 -3.29 0.57
C GLY A 11 -21.42 -2.29 0.97
N LYS A 12 -20.24 -2.75 1.40
CA LYS A 12 -19.11 -1.86 1.73
C LYS A 12 -18.72 -0.93 0.57
N LYS A 13 -18.68 -1.44 -0.66
CA LYS A 13 -18.34 -0.62 -1.84
C LYS A 13 -19.38 0.48 -2.05
N GLU A 14 -20.64 0.16 -1.85
CA GLU A 14 -21.74 1.11 -1.97
C GLU A 14 -21.71 2.16 -0.86
N THR A 15 -21.51 1.74 0.38
CA THR A 15 -21.39 2.65 1.53
C THR A 15 -20.18 3.59 1.39
N HIS A 16 -19.07 3.11 0.82
CA HIS A 16 -17.91 3.96 0.53
C HIS A 16 -18.28 5.13 -0.39
N ARG A 17 -19.03 4.86 -1.46
CA ARG A 17 -19.49 5.90 -2.40
C ARG A 17 -20.38 6.92 -1.71
N HIS A 18 -21.31 6.46 -0.88
CA HIS A 18 -22.20 7.34 -0.12
C HIS A 18 -21.43 8.19 0.92
N TRP A 19 -20.42 7.61 1.56
CA TRP A 19 -19.55 8.34 2.50
C TRP A 19 -18.72 9.41 1.77
N GLU A 20 -18.15 9.12 0.60
CA GLU A 20 -17.44 10.10 -0.23
C GLU A 20 -18.37 11.26 -0.68
N GLN A 21 -19.66 10.98 -0.82
CA GLN A 21 -20.69 11.97 -1.17
C GLN A 21 -21.27 12.70 0.06
N GLY A 22 -20.82 12.38 1.28
CA GLY A 22 -21.32 12.98 2.52
C GLY A 22 -22.72 12.52 2.94
N GLN A 23 -23.26 11.47 2.33
CA GLN A 23 -24.60 10.93 2.60
C GLN A 23 -24.63 9.96 3.79
N VAL A 24 -23.47 9.41 4.17
CA VAL A 24 -23.30 8.43 5.25
C VAL A 24 -22.22 8.93 6.20
N SER A 25 -22.42 8.74 7.50
CA SER A 25 -21.43 9.14 8.50
C SER A 25 -20.16 8.30 8.39
N TRP A 26 -19.03 8.85 8.85
CA TRP A 26 -17.79 8.11 8.88
C TRP A 26 -17.87 6.86 9.77
N GLU A 27 -18.62 6.94 10.87
CA GLU A 27 -18.86 5.85 11.82
C GLU A 27 -19.56 4.65 11.16
N GLU A 28 -20.65 4.89 10.43
CA GLU A 28 -21.40 3.84 9.71
C GLU A 28 -20.54 3.14 8.66
N TYR A 29 -19.79 3.91 7.86
CA TYR A 29 -18.86 3.33 6.90
C TYR A 29 -17.75 2.52 7.59
N ARG A 30 -17.19 3.05 8.68
CA ARG A 30 -16.13 2.39 9.44
C ARG A 30 -16.57 1.03 9.95
N ASP A 31 -17.78 0.92 10.50
CA ASP A 31 -18.33 -0.33 11.03
C ASP A 31 -18.58 -1.36 9.94
N ILE A 32 -19.17 -0.96 8.82
CA ILE A 32 -19.37 -1.85 7.65
C ILE A 32 -18.01 -2.32 7.11
N ALA A 33 -17.03 -1.43 7.03
CA ALA A 33 -15.68 -1.77 6.61
C ALA A 33 -15.00 -2.74 7.59
N TRP A 34 -15.21 -2.59 8.90
CA TRP A 34 -14.73 -3.52 9.93
C TRP A 34 -15.33 -4.90 9.78
N LEU A 35 -16.66 -5.01 9.69
CA LEU A 35 -17.37 -6.28 9.54
C LEU A 35 -16.93 -7.03 8.27
N CYS A 36 -16.73 -6.31 7.16
CA CYS A 36 -16.21 -6.91 5.94
C CYS A 36 -14.79 -7.44 6.11
N ARG A 37 -13.90 -6.68 6.76
CA ARG A 37 -12.52 -7.13 7.02
C ARG A 37 -12.50 -8.39 7.88
N ASP A 38 -13.31 -8.43 8.94
CA ASP A 38 -13.44 -9.59 9.81
C ASP A 38 -13.97 -10.82 9.04
N GLY A 39 -15.04 -10.65 8.27
CA GLY A 39 -15.59 -11.72 7.44
C GLY A 39 -14.58 -12.28 6.44
N VAL A 40 -13.79 -11.43 5.79
CA VAL A 40 -12.71 -11.86 4.88
C VAL A 40 -11.62 -12.63 5.62
N ARG A 41 -11.22 -12.17 6.81
CA ARG A 41 -10.23 -12.88 7.65
C ARG A 41 -10.71 -14.26 8.06
N LYS A 42 -11.96 -14.37 8.53
CA LYS A 42 -12.57 -15.66 8.92
C LYS A 42 -12.66 -16.62 7.73
N ALA A 43 -13.14 -16.14 6.58
CA ALA A 43 -13.22 -16.96 5.37
C ALA A 43 -11.85 -17.43 4.88
N LYS A 44 -10.82 -16.59 5.01
CA LYS A 44 -9.43 -16.94 4.68
C LYS A 44 -8.90 -18.04 5.62
N VAL A 45 -9.05 -17.88 6.93
CA VAL A 45 -8.63 -18.89 7.91
C VAL A 45 -9.32 -20.22 7.66
N GLN A 46 -10.62 -20.21 7.36
CA GLN A 46 -11.35 -21.44 7.05
C GLN A 46 -10.83 -22.12 5.77
N LEU A 47 -10.51 -21.35 4.73
CA LEU A 47 -9.93 -21.87 3.50
C LEU A 47 -8.56 -22.53 3.76
N GLU A 48 -7.67 -21.85 4.49
CA GLU A 48 -6.34 -22.36 4.82
C GLU A 48 -6.43 -23.63 5.69
N LEU A 49 -7.33 -23.66 6.66
CA LEU A 49 -7.60 -24.85 7.48
C LEU A 49 -8.07 -26.03 6.62
N ASN A 50 -8.98 -25.80 5.68
CA ASN A 50 -9.48 -26.85 4.79
C ASN A 50 -8.35 -27.39 3.90
N LEU A 51 -7.50 -26.52 3.34
CA LEU A 51 -6.35 -26.93 2.52
C LEU A 51 -5.32 -27.74 3.33
N ALA A 52 -5.04 -27.34 4.57
CA ALA A 52 -4.13 -28.06 5.45
C ALA A 52 -4.67 -29.44 5.85
N ARG A 53 -5.98 -29.54 6.12
CA ARG A 53 -6.63 -30.82 6.44
C ARG A 53 -6.65 -31.76 5.23
N ASP A 54 -6.91 -31.22 4.04
CA ASP A 54 -7.07 -32.00 2.82
C ASP A 54 -5.76 -32.19 2.04
N THR A 55 -4.60 -31.93 2.67
CA THR A 55 -3.30 -32.02 1.99
C THR A 55 -3.02 -33.42 1.42
N LYS A 56 -3.51 -34.49 2.07
CA LYS A 56 -3.33 -35.86 1.57
C LYS A 56 -4.14 -36.20 0.32
N ASN A 57 -5.35 -35.63 0.18
CA ASN A 57 -6.21 -35.91 -0.98
C ASN A 57 -6.05 -34.85 -2.09
N ASN A 58 -5.62 -33.64 -1.72
CA ASN A 58 -5.53 -32.47 -2.57
C ASN A 58 -4.19 -31.72 -2.38
N GLU A 59 -3.11 -32.47 -2.46
CA GLU A 59 -1.74 -31.95 -2.35
C GLU A 59 -1.48 -30.82 -3.36
N LYS A 60 -1.93 -31.00 -4.60
CA LYS A 60 -1.83 -30.00 -5.68
C LYS A 60 -2.53 -28.68 -5.31
N GLY A 61 -3.69 -28.74 -4.65
CA GLY A 61 -4.42 -27.56 -4.20
C GLY A 61 -3.65 -26.77 -3.14
N PHE A 62 -3.04 -27.47 -2.18
CA PHE A 62 -2.23 -26.86 -1.13
C PHE A 62 -0.98 -26.15 -1.70
N TYR A 63 -0.17 -26.84 -2.51
CA TYR A 63 1.03 -26.22 -3.10
C TYR A 63 0.71 -25.10 -4.10
N ARG A 64 -0.40 -25.19 -4.83
CA ARG A 64 -0.89 -24.08 -5.67
C ARG A 64 -1.19 -22.84 -4.82
N TYR A 65 -1.91 -22.98 -3.72
CA TYR A 65 -2.19 -21.86 -2.81
C TYR A 65 -0.89 -21.23 -2.26
N VAL A 66 0.05 -22.07 -1.78
CA VAL A 66 1.34 -21.60 -1.24
C VAL A 66 2.15 -20.86 -2.30
N SER A 67 2.27 -21.43 -3.50
CA SER A 67 3.00 -20.78 -4.61
C SER A 67 2.37 -19.45 -5.01
N GLU A 68 1.03 -19.36 -5.08
CA GLU A 68 0.32 -18.10 -5.33
C GLU A 68 0.60 -17.04 -4.26
N LYS A 69 0.66 -17.41 -2.97
CA LYS A 69 0.98 -16.48 -1.88
C LYS A 69 2.44 -16.06 -1.83
N ARG A 70 3.34 -16.90 -2.34
CA ARG A 70 4.77 -16.59 -2.45
C ARG A 70 5.10 -15.71 -3.66
N LYS A 71 4.17 -15.52 -4.60
CA LYS A 71 4.38 -14.59 -5.72
C LYS A 71 4.57 -13.18 -5.18
N VAL A 72 5.83 -12.75 -5.11
CA VAL A 72 6.18 -11.33 -4.99
C VAL A 72 5.75 -10.68 -6.30
N LYS A 73 4.87 -9.67 -6.20
CA LYS A 73 4.64 -8.76 -7.33
C LYS A 73 6.00 -8.14 -7.65
N GLU A 74 6.45 -8.20 -8.90
CA GLU A 74 7.65 -7.47 -9.33
C GLU A 74 7.55 -6.04 -8.79
N SER A 75 8.37 -5.78 -7.77
CA SER A 75 8.27 -4.55 -6.98
C SER A 75 9.04 -3.42 -7.63
N ILE A 76 9.93 -3.74 -8.57
CA ILE A 76 10.80 -2.79 -9.21
C ILE A 76 9.98 -2.15 -10.34
N PRO A 77 9.61 -0.86 -10.21
CA PRO A 77 8.96 -0.15 -11.30
C PRO A 77 9.91 -0.11 -12.49
N PRO A 78 9.39 -0.20 -13.74
CA PRO A 78 10.23 -0.02 -14.91
C PRO A 78 11.01 1.29 -14.85
N LEU A 79 12.31 1.23 -15.12
CA LEU A 79 13.17 2.41 -15.09
C LEU A 79 12.69 3.43 -16.14
N MET A 80 12.48 4.67 -15.70
CA MET A 80 12.12 5.77 -16.58
C MET A 80 13.30 6.73 -16.71
N ASN A 81 13.50 7.29 -17.90
CA ASN A 81 14.51 8.32 -18.12
C ASN A 81 14.04 9.67 -17.57
N THR A 82 14.92 10.67 -17.63
CA THR A 82 14.64 12.06 -17.22
C THR A 82 13.48 12.70 -18.00
N THR A 83 13.16 12.17 -19.19
CA THR A 83 12.04 12.59 -20.04
C THR A 83 10.72 11.86 -19.70
N GLY A 84 10.72 10.97 -18.69
CA GLY A 84 9.56 10.18 -18.29
C GLY A 84 9.20 9.03 -19.26
N LYS A 85 10.09 8.68 -20.20
CA LYS A 85 9.91 7.52 -21.09
C LYS A 85 10.53 6.27 -20.48
N LEU A 86 9.91 5.13 -20.74
CA LEU A 86 10.39 3.81 -20.30
C LEU A 86 11.71 3.46 -20.99
N VAL A 87 12.72 3.14 -20.21
CA VAL A 87 14.06 2.83 -20.70
C VAL A 87 14.10 1.38 -21.18
N LYS A 88 14.44 1.17 -22.46
CA LYS A 88 14.45 -0.17 -23.08
C LYS A 88 15.86 -0.75 -23.22
N MET A 89 16.86 0.08 -23.51
CA MET A 89 18.23 -0.37 -23.77
C MET A 89 19.09 -0.34 -22.51
N ASP A 90 19.97 -1.33 -22.32
CA ASP A 90 20.79 -1.44 -21.10
C ASP A 90 21.80 -0.30 -20.95
N LYS A 91 22.29 0.25 -22.06
CA LYS A 91 23.13 1.47 -22.05
C LYS A 91 22.39 2.64 -21.41
N GLU A 92 21.18 2.92 -21.87
CA GLU A 92 20.34 3.99 -21.33
C GLU A 92 20.01 3.73 -19.85
N LYS A 93 19.78 2.47 -19.45
CA LYS A 93 19.55 2.13 -18.03
C LYS A 93 20.75 2.49 -17.17
N SER A 94 21.96 2.17 -17.65
CA SER A 94 23.20 2.47 -16.93
C SER A 94 23.43 3.96 -16.74
N GLU A 95 23.10 4.78 -17.74
CA GLU A 95 23.25 6.24 -17.69
C GLU A 95 22.26 6.84 -16.69
N VAL A 96 20.98 6.44 -16.73
CA VAL A 96 19.96 6.92 -15.79
C VAL A 96 20.29 6.54 -14.35
N LEU A 97 20.76 5.30 -14.11
CA LEU A 97 21.19 4.86 -12.79
C LEU A 97 22.42 5.63 -12.29
N ASN A 98 23.39 5.87 -13.16
CA ASN A 98 24.60 6.61 -12.81
C ASN A 98 24.28 8.06 -12.39
N ILE A 99 23.38 8.73 -13.11
CA ILE A 99 22.90 10.07 -12.75
C ILE A 99 22.24 10.05 -11.38
N PHE A 100 21.38 9.07 -11.11
CA PHE A 100 20.68 8.94 -9.82
C PHE A 100 21.67 8.72 -8.66
N LEU A 101 22.65 7.84 -8.84
CA LEU A 101 23.69 7.56 -7.84
C LEU A 101 24.56 8.79 -7.55
N HIS A 102 24.90 9.56 -8.60
CA HIS A 102 25.67 10.79 -8.45
C HIS A 102 24.90 11.84 -7.64
N GLN A 103 23.61 12.06 -7.92
CA GLN A 103 22.75 12.97 -7.14
C GLN A 103 22.63 12.55 -5.68
N PHE A 104 22.46 11.25 -5.43
CA PHE A 104 22.38 10.72 -4.08
C PHE A 104 23.68 10.93 -3.28
N THR A 105 24.83 10.72 -3.93
CA THR A 105 26.15 10.94 -3.32
C THR A 105 26.38 12.41 -2.97
N LEU A 106 25.96 13.33 -3.86
CA LEU A 106 26.05 14.77 -3.63
C LEU A 106 25.17 15.22 -2.44
N ALA A 107 24.01 14.60 -2.27
CA ALA A 107 23.09 14.90 -1.16
C ALA A 107 23.65 14.47 0.21
N ILE A 108 24.45 13.39 0.25
CA ILE A 108 25.06 12.89 1.49
C ILE A 108 26.31 13.69 1.89
N SER A 109 27.01 14.28 0.92
CA SER A 109 28.25 15.03 1.17
C SER A 109 28.04 16.50 1.59
N LEU A 110 26.80 17.00 1.63
CA LEU A 110 26.47 18.34 2.13
C LEU A 110 26.36 18.35 3.68
N PRO A 111 27.22 19.08 4.41
CA PRO A 111 27.03 19.28 5.84
C PRO A 111 25.80 20.16 6.07
N THR A 112 24.84 19.67 6.85
CA THR A 112 23.71 20.48 7.32
C THR A 112 24.23 21.65 8.17
N PRO A 113 23.91 22.92 7.87
CA PRO A 113 24.20 24.00 8.79
C PRO A 113 23.28 23.85 10.01
N LEU A 114 23.86 23.49 11.16
CA LEU A 114 23.17 23.59 12.44
C LEU A 114 23.04 25.06 12.82
N GLU A 115 21.92 25.69 12.46
CA GLU A 115 21.52 26.95 13.09
C GLU A 115 21.18 26.68 14.56
N LYS A 116 22.11 27.01 15.46
CA LYS A 116 21.80 27.18 16.89
C LYS A 116 21.01 28.48 17.05
N THR A 117 19.70 28.40 16.99
CA THR A 117 18.87 29.49 17.52
C THR A 117 18.83 29.36 19.04
N ASN A 118 19.56 30.26 19.71
CA ASN A 118 19.48 30.43 21.15
C ASN A 118 18.04 30.80 21.53
N SER A 119 17.42 29.95 22.34
CA SER A 119 16.14 30.19 22.97
C SER A 119 16.19 31.49 23.78
N LYS A 120 15.35 32.46 23.43
CA LYS A 120 14.70 33.35 24.40
C LYS A 120 13.21 33.41 24.10
N ALA A 121 12.46 32.92 25.09
CA ALA A 121 11.02 32.97 25.32
C ALA A 121 10.18 33.86 24.39
N GLY A 122 9.11 33.29 23.84
CA GLY A 122 8.01 34.04 23.22
C GLY A 122 6.99 33.13 22.54
N THR A 123 5.93 32.78 23.27
CA THR A 123 4.73 32.11 22.74
C THR A 123 4.14 32.92 21.59
N VAL A 124 4.05 32.36 20.37
CA VAL A 124 3.22 32.94 19.30
C VAL A 124 2.40 31.84 18.64
N ARG A 125 1.07 31.95 18.82
CA ARG A 125 0.03 31.11 18.22
C ARG A 125 0.13 31.14 16.69
N ALA A 126 0.33 29.97 16.08
CA ALA A 126 0.15 29.80 14.64
C ALA A 126 -1.34 29.82 14.29
N ARG A 127 -1.78 30.88 13.58
CA ARG A 127 -3.03 30.85 12.82
C ARG A 127 -2.70 30.31 11.43
N PHE A 128 -3.23 29.13 11.10
CA PHE A 128 -3.27 28.66 9.72
C PHE A 128 -4.25 29.54 8.94
N LEU A 129 -3.78 30.20 7.89
CA LEU A 129 -4.64 30.72 6.83
C LEU A 129 -4.42 29.86 5.58
N THR A 130 -5.55 29.32 5.13
CA THR A 130 -5.77 28.56 3.91
C THR A 130 -5.59 29.45 2.68
N LEU A 131 -4.89 28.94 1.67
CA LEU A 131 -5.24 29.05 0.25
C LEU A 131 -4.80 27.75 -0.45
#